data_AF-A0A8T5Y2C8-F1
#
_entry.id   AF-A0A8T5Y2C8-F1
#
_cell.length_a   1.000
_cell.length_b   1.000
_cell.length_c   1.000
_cell.angle_alpha   90.00
_cell.angle_beta   90.00
_cell.angle_gamma   90.00
#
_symmetry.space_group_name_H-M   'P 1'
#
loop_
_entity.id
_entity.type
_entity.pdbx_description
1 polymer ?
#
loop_
_entity_poly.entity_id
_entity_poly.type
_entity_poly.pdbx_seq_one_letter_code
_entity_poly.pdbx_strand_id
1 'polypeptide(L)'
;MQNFSGQYLNLFFLGQKAQWENYADRAEHNLNNIDAEIYQLLAANQELLTSSRDVNLQRILLRGLVDKDPEVSMLRNRLDSQSAYLYDNPSRSTLAIRMKPDVLKLMVLRNQKAKVFGFANYPELVFHCEGLDREQVKQTVSDYLETNLLWPAD
;
A
#
# COMPACT_ATOMS: atom_id res chain seq x y z
N MET A 1 -14.94 10.42 17.84
CA MET A 1 -13.51 10.05 17.67
C MET A 1 -13.15 8.71 18.31
N GLN A 2 -13.42 8.44 19.60
CA GLN A 2 -13.06 7.15 20.23
C GLN A 2 -13.61 5.91 19.50
N ASN A 3 -14.79 6.00 18.86
CA ASN A 3 -15.37 4.88 18.11
C ASN A 3 -14.61 4.58 16.80
N PHE A 4 -14.26 5.61 16.01
CA PHE A 4 -13.54 5.41 14.73
C PHE A 4 -12.15 4.81 14.96
N SER A 5 -11.33 5.43 15.81
CA SER A 5 -9.94 5.00 15.99
C SER A 5 -9.85 3.57 16.53
N GLY A 6 -10.75 3.20 17.45
CA GLY A 6 -10.83 1.84 17.97
C GLY A 6 -11.24 0.82 16.90
N GLN A 7 -12.26 1.13 16.11
CA GLN A 7 -12.69 0.26 15.00
C GLN A 7 -11.60 0.11 13.94
N TYR A 8 -10.96 1.22 13.54
CA TYR A 8 -9.88 1.22 12.57
C TYR A 8 -8.70 0.37 13.05
N LEU A 9 -8.24 0.59 14.29
CA LEU A 9 -7.14 -0.18 14.86
C LEU A 9 -7.48 -1.67 14.92
N ASN A 10 -8.70 -2.04 15.33
CA ASN A 10 -9.13 -3.43 15.35
C ASN A 10 -9.07 -4.07 13.95
N LEU A 11 -9.65 -3.42 12.94
CA LEU A 11 -9.62 -3.89 11.56
C LEU A 11 -8.19 -3.95 11.00
N PHE A 12 -7.37 -2.96 11.32
CA PHE A 12 -5.95 -2.93 10.96
C PHE A 12 -5.21 -4.13 11.55
N PHE A 13 -5.37 -4.40 12.85
CA PHE A 13 -4.74 -5.56 13.49
C PHE A 13 -5.23 -6.88 12.90
N LEU A 14 -6.54 -7.02 12.64
CA LEU A 14 -7.10 -8.19 11.97
C LEU A 14 -6.49 -8.40 10.58
N GLY A 15 -6.37 -7.32 9.79
CA GLY A 15 -5.77 -7.36 8.47
C GLY A 15 -4.30 -7.74 8.50
N GLN A 16 -3.52 -7.14 9.40
CA GLN A 16 -2.11 -7.48 9.58
C GLN A 16 -1.95 -8.95 9.99
N LYS A 17 -2.73 -9.42 10.96
CA LYS A 17 -2.69 -10.81 11.42
C LYS A 17 -2.98 -11.77 10.27
N ALA A 18 -4.06 -11.56 9.53
CA ALA A 18 -4.44 -12.41 8.40
C ALA A 18 -3.37 -12.42 7.29
N GLN A 19 -2.74 -11.27 7.03
CA GLN A 19 -1.63 -11.18 6.07
C GLN A 19 -0.42 -12.01 6.55
N TRP A 20 -0.08 -11.92 7.84
CA TRP A 20 0.99 -12.72 8.43
C TRP A 20 0.69 -14.22 8.37
N GLU A 21 -0.53 -14.65 8.70
CA GLU A 21 -0.97 -16.05 8.62
C GLU A 21 -0.92 -16.56 7.16
N ASN A 22 -1.28 -15.73 6.17
CA ASN A 22 -1.14 -16.09 4.76
C ASN A 22 0.32 -16.32 4.35
N TYR A 23 1.26 -15.49 4.83
CA TYR A 23 2.67 -15.61 4.48
C TYR A 23 3.41 -16.72 5.24
N ALA A 24 3.22 -16.78 6.57
CA ALA A 24 3.96 -17.67 7.45
C ALA A 24 3.34 -19.07 7.52
N ASP A 25 2.02 -19.13 7.64
CA ASP A 25 1.29 -20.38 7.90
C ASP A 25 0.60 -20.93 6.65
N ARG A 26 0.78 -20.28 5.49
CA ARG A 26 0.10 -20.60 4.23
C ARG A 26 -1.42 -20.66 4.38
N ALA A 27 -1.97 -19.84 5.27
CA ALA A 27 -3.41 -19.67 5.37
C ALA A 27 -3.97 -19.04 4.07
N GLU A 28 -5.29 -19.13 3.91
CA GLU A 28 -6.00 -18.61 2.73
C GLU A 28 -7.02 -17.54 3.13
N HIS A 29 -6.63 -16.62 4.03
CA HIS A 29 -7.50 -15.52 4.41
C HIS A 29 -7.76 -14.60 3.21
N ASN A 30 -9.05 -14.32 2.96
CA ASN A 30 -9.45 -13.35 1.96
C ASN A 30 -9.28 -11.92 2.50
N LEU A 31 -8.13 -11.32 2.22
CA LEU A 31 -7.80 -9.95 2.66
C LEU A 31 -8.71 -8.88 2.06
N ASN A 32 -9.38 -9.16 0.93
CA ASN A 32 -10.25 -8.18 0.26
C ASN A 32 -11.44 -7.77 1.12
N ASN A 33 -11.98 -8.68 1.93
CA ASN A 33 -13.11 -8.37 2.81
C ASN A 33 -12.69 -7.37 3.90
N ILE A 34 -11.55 -7.61 4.54
CA ILE A 34 -11.01 -6.73 5.57
C ILE A 34 -10.65 -5.36 4.97
N ASP A 35 -10.02 -5.34 3.79
CA ASP A 35 -9.71 -4.08 3.11
C ASP A 35 -10.99 -3.29 2.76
N ALA A 36 -12.04 -3.96 2.29
CA ALA A 36 -13.32 -3.32 1.98
C ALA A 36 -13.99 -2.75 3.23
N GLU A 37 -13.97 -3.46 4.36
CA GLU A 37 -14.48 -2.95 5.64
C GLU A 37 -13.70 -1.73 6.12
N ILE A 38 -12.36 -1.77 6.03
CA ILE A 38 -11.52 -0.61 6.34
C ILE A 38 -11.88 0.56 5.42
N TYR A 39 -11.99 0.34 4.11
CA TYR A 39 -12.33 1.39 3.17
C TYR A 39 -13.69 2.03 3.46
N GLN A 40 -14.72 1.22 3.76
CA GLN A 40 -16.04 1.73 4.14
C GLN A 40 -15.97 2.59 5.40
N LEU A 41 -15.22 2.14 6.42
CA LEU A 41 -15.00 2.93 7.64
C LEU A 41 -14.31 4.26 7.34
N LEU A 42 -13.27 4.27 6.51
CA LEU A 42 -12.54 5.48 6.12
C LEU A 42 -13.43 6.43 5.31
N ALA A 43 -14.20 5.91 4.35
CA ALA A 43 -15.09 6.70 3.50
C ALA A 43 -16.23 7.33 4.31
N ALA A 44 -16.78 6.61 5.28
CA ALA A 44 -17.81 7.12 6.19
C ALA A 44 -17.31 8.20 7.15
N ASN A 45 -15.99 8.39 7.25
CA ASN A 45 -15.33 9.37 8.12
C ASN A 45 -14.40 10.30 7.31
N GLN A 46 -14.63 10.44 6.00
CA GLN A 46 -13.75 11.22 5.11
C GLN A 46 -13.72 12.71 5.49
N GLU A 47 -14.77 13.24 6.10
CA GLU A 47 -14.85 14.62 6.60
C GLU A 47 -13.79 14.94 7.67
N LEU A 48 -13.23 13.92 8.33
CA LEU A 48 -12.14 14.08 9.29
C LEU A 48 -10.84 14.53 8.61
N LEU A 49 -10.71 14.37 7.29
CA LEU A 49 -9.57 14.88 6.53
C LEU A 49 -9.35 16.38 6.69
N THR A 50 -10.43 17.16 6.79
CA THR A 50 -10.35 18.62 6.89
C THR A 50 -10.75 19.14 8.28
N SER A 51 -11.55 18.39 9.03
CA SER A 51 -12.07 18.82 10.33
C SER A 51 -11.25 18.37 11.54
N SER A 52 -10.44 17.31 11.40
CA SER A 52 -9.56 16.84 12.48
C SER A 52 -8.37 17.78 12.67
N ARG A 53 -7.94 18.00 13.93
CA ARG A 53 -6.64 18.63 14.23
C ARG A 53 -5.49 17.61 14.30
N ASP A 54 -5.82 16.33 14.31
CA ASP A 54 -4.84 15.24 14.33
C ASP A 54 -4.35 14.95 12.90
N VAL A 55 -3.12 15.39 12.61
CA VAL A 55 -2.46 15.20 11.31
C VAL A 55 -2.22 13.72 11.01
N ASN A 56 -1.95 12.89 12.00
CA ASN A 56 -1.73 11.46 11.78
C ASN A 56 -3.02 10.77 11.34
N LEU A 57 -4.15 11.16 11.94
CA LEU A 57 -5.46 10.68 11.51
C LEU A 57 -5.75 11.08 10.05
N GLN A 58 -5.45 12.33 9.67
CA GLN A 58 -5.63 12.78 8.29
C GLN A 58 -4.75 11.97 7.31
N ARG A 59 -3.50 11.69 7.68
CA ARG A 59 -2.57 10.87 6.87
C ARG A 59 -3.04 9.43 6.72
N ILE A 60 -3.54 8.82 7.81
CA ILE A 60 -4.16 7.49 7.80
C ILE A 60 -5.36 7.46 6.83
N LEU A 61 -6.24 8.45 6.90
CA LEU A 61 -7.39 8.57 6.01
C LEU A 61 -6.97 8.74 4.55
N LEU A 62 -6.05 9.68 4.26
CA LEU A 62 -5.57 9.96 2.89
C LEU A 62 -5.01 8.71 2.22
N ARG A 63 -4.05 8.05 2.90
CA ARG A 63 -3.43 6.85 2.34
C ARG A 63 -4.40 5.69 2.31
N GLY A 64 -5.17 5.49 3.37
CA GLY A 64 -6.11 4.39 3.49
C GLY A 64 -7.19 4.43 2.41
N LEU A 65 -7.73 5.61 2.08
CA LEU A 65 -8.72 5.77 1.00
C LEU A 65 -8.16 5.43 -0.38
N VAL A 66 -6.84 5.44 -0.57
CA VAL A 66 -6.21 4.96 -1.80
C VAL A 66 -5.89 3.47 -1.71
N ASP A 67 -5.22 3.04 -0.63
CA ASP A 67 -4.68 1.67 -0.52
C ASP A 67 -5.72 0.60 -0.21
N LYS A 68 -6.84 0.99 0.39
CA LYS A 68 -7.95 0.10 0.77
C LYS A 68 -9.10 0.16 -0.22
N ASP A 69 -9.06 1.08 -1.18
CA ASP A 69 -10.02 1.12 -2.29
C ASP A 69 -10.18 -0.28 -2.89
N PRO A 70 -11.42 -0.77 -3.12
CA PRO A 70 -11.66 -2.15 -3.53
C PRO A 70 -10.89 -2.57 -4.78
N GLU A 71 -10.74 -1.70 -5.78
CA GLU A 71 -10.02 -2.05 -7.00
C GLU A 71 -8.50 -2.13 -6.77
N VAL A 72 -7.98 -1.22 -5.94
CA VAL A 72 -6.56 -1.19 -5.55
C VAL A 72 -6.21 -2.40 -4.69
N SER A 73 -7.00 -2.67 -3.66
CA SER A 73 -6.75 -3.75 -2.71
C SER A 73 -6.89 -5.13 -3.35
N MET A 74 -7.89 -5.35 -4.20
CA MET A 74 -8.02 -6.60 -4.98
C MET A 74 -6.78 -6.88 -5.82
N LEU A 75 -6.27 -5.86 -6.51
CA LEU A 75 -5.10 -6.03 -7.37
C LEU A 75 -3.82 -6.24 -6.56
N ARG A 76 -3.66 -5.53 -5.43
CA ARG A 76 -2.56 -5.74 -4.48
C ARG A 76 -2.58 -7.17 -3.93
N ASN A 77 -3.73 -7.61 -3.41
CA ASN A 77 -3.88 -8.95 -2.82
C ASN A 77 -3.67 -10.06 -3.86
N ARG A 78 -4.08 -9.82 -5.12
CA ARG A 78 -3.77 -10.72 -6.23
C ARG A 78 -2.27 -10.79 -6.52
N LEU A 79 -1.56 -9.66 -6.54
CA LEU A 79 -0.11 -9.60 -6.73
C LEU A 79 0.67 -10.31 -5.61
N ASP A 80 0.17 -10.26 -4.38
CA ASP A 80 0.75 -10.96 -3.23
C ASP A 80 0.42 -12.47 -3.21
N SER A 81 -0.64 -12.88 -3.91
CA SER A 81 -1.06 -14.28 -4.01
C SER A 81 -0.21 -15.05 -5.02
N GLN A 82 0.72 -15.85 -4.51
CA GLN A 82 1.59 -16.70 -5.33
C GLN A 82 0.81 -17.65 -6.25
N SER A 83 -0.32 -18.20 -5.78
CA SER A 83 -1.16 -19.11 -6.57
C SER A 83 -1.76 -18.46 -7.82
N ALA A 84 -1.89 -17.12 -7.86
CA ALA A 84 -2.43 -16.40 -9.02
C ALA A 84 -1.52 -16.46 -10.26
N TYR A 85 -0.23 -16.77 -10.11
CA TYR A 85 0.75 -16.71 -11.21
C TYR A 85 1.66 -17.95 -11.35
N LEU A 86 1.71 -18.82 -10.34
CA LEU A 86 2.64 -19.97 -10.28
C LEU A 86 2.22 -21.21 -11.08
N TYR A 87 1.28 -21.10 -12.02
CA TYR A 87 0.96 -22.20 -12.95
C TYR A 87 2.22 -22.67 -13.69
N ASP A 88 2.47 -23.98 -13.65
CA ASP A 88 3.60 -24.68 -14.30
C ASP A 88 5.00 -24.34 -13.77
N ASN A 89 5.08 -23.89 -12.50
CA ASN A 89 6.35 -23.58 -11.82
C ASN A 89 7.28 -22.68 -12.66
N PRO A 90 6.82 -21.47 -13.02
CA PRO A 90 7.48 -20.62 -14.02
C PRO A 90 8.85 -20.15 -13.54
N SER A 91 9.76 -19.92 -14.48
CA SER A 91 10.98 -19.14 -14.19
C SER A 91 10.62 -17.75 -13.66
N ARG A 92 11.55 -17.13 -12.91
CA ARG A 92 11.36 -15.76 -12.39
C ARG A 92 11.06 -14.74 -13.48
N SER A 93 11.64 -14.89 -14.68
CA SER A 93 11.38 -14.00 -15.82
C SER A 93 9.95 -14.15 -16.35
N THR A 94 9.46 -15.38 -16.49
CA THR A 94 8.08 -15.65 -16.90
C THR A 94 7.09 -15.13 -15.88
N LEU A 95 7.38 -15.31 -14.59
CA LEU A 95 6.58 -14.76 -13.50
C LEU A 95 6.50 -13.23 -13.60
N ALA A 96 7.63 -12.55 -13.77
CA ALA A 96 7.67 -11.09 -13.92
C ALA A 96 6.87 -10.60 -15.13
N ILE A 97 6.94 -11.29 -16.28
CA ILE A 97 6.14 -10.97 -17.47
C ILE A 97 4.65 -11.11 -17.17
N ARG A 98 4.23 -12.16 -16.45
CA ARG A 98 2.83 -12.40 -16.07
C ARG A 98 2.30 -11.35 -15.09
N MET A 99 3.12 -10.91 -14.13
CA MET A 99 2.73 -9.92 -13.12
C MET A 99 2.74 -8.48 -13.63
N LYS A 100 3.55 -8.18 -14.66
CA LYS A 100 3.75 -6.82 -15.19
C LYS A 100 2.45 -6.07 -15.50
N PRO A 101 1.44 -6.64 -16.17
CA PRO A 101 0.18 -5.93 -16.44
C PRO A 101 -0.53 -5.50 -15.16
N ASP A 102 -0.57 -6.37 -14.14
CA ASP A 102 -1.24 -6.12 -12.87
C ASP A 102 -0.47 -5.06 -12.05
N VAL A 103 0.87 -5.08 -12.06
CA VAL A 103 1.69 -4.02 -11.45
C VAL A 103 1.43 -2.67 -12.12
N LEU A 104 1.43 -2.61 -13.46
CA LEU A 104 1.18 -1.37 -14.18
C LEU A 104 -0.23 -0.84 -13.92
N LYS A 105 -1.23 -1.70 -13.92
CA LYS A 105 -2.61 -1.33 -13.59
C LYS A 105 -2.71 -0.80 -12.16
N LEU A 106 -2.02 -1.41 -11.19
CA LEU A 106 -2.00 -0.95 -9.80
C LEU A 106 -1.39 0.46 -9.69
N MET A 107 -0.29 0.72 -10.39
CA MET A 107 0.34 2.05 -10.43
C MET A 107 -0.61 3.10 -11.00
N VAL A 108 -1.31 2.79 -12.09
CA VAL A 108 -2.27 3.70 -12.72
C VAL A 108 -3.42 4.01 -11.78
N LEU A 109 -4.04 3.01 -11.17
CA LEU A 109 -5.16 3.17 -10.24
C LEU A 109 -4.79 4.04 -9.05
N ARG A 110 -3.67 3.73 -8.39
CA ARG A 110 -3.17 4.51 -7.25
C ARG A 110 -2.88 5.95 -7.63
N ASN A 111 -2.27 6.18 -8.80
CA ASN A 111 -2.02 7.54 -9.30
C ASN A 111 -3.31 8.31 -9.57
N GLN A 112 -4.33 7.67 -10.16
CA GLN A 112 -5.62 8.29 -10.40
C GLN A 112 -6.30 8.69 -9.08
N LYS A 113 -6.29 7.81 -8.09
CA LYS A 113 -6.86 8.08 -6.76
C LYS A 113 -6.09 9.17 -6.01
N ALA A 114 -4.76 9.15 -6.04
CA ALA A 114 -3.94 10.19 -5.41
C ALA A 114 -4.22 11.59 -5.98
N LYS A 115 -4.47 11.70 -7.29
CA LYS A 115 -4.85 12.96 -7.95
C LYS A 115 -6.18 13.53 -7.44
N VAL A 116 -7.12 12.69 -7.02
CA VAL A 116 -8.39 13.15 -6.40
C VAL A 116 -8.11 13.95 -5.13
N PHE A 117 -7.03 13.64 -4.41
CA PHE A 117 -6.60 14.35 -3.21
C PHE A 117 -5.60 15.48 -3.49
N GLY A 118 -5.40 15.87 -4.75
CA GLY A 118 -4.54 16.99 -5.14
C GLY A 118 -3.04 16.65 -5.27
N PHE A 119 -2.64 15.39 -5.17
CA PHE A 119 -1.25 14.98 -5.36
C PHE A 119 -0.93 14.71 -6.84
N ALA A 120 0.29 15.01 -7.27
CA ALA A 120 0.72 14.78 -8.65
C ALA A 120 0.70 13.29 -9.04
N ASN A 121 1.05 12.42 -8.09
CA ASN A 121 1.10 10.96 -8.22
C ASN A 121 1.03 10.31 -6.83
N TYR A 122 0.91 8.98 -6.80
CA TYR A 122 0.81 8.22 -5.55
C TYR A 122 2.08 8.29 -4.68
N PRO A 123 3.31 8.18 -5.21
CA PRO A 123 4.52 8.39 -4.41
C PRO A 123 4.54 9.71 -3.62
N GLU A 124 4.13 10.84 -4.23
CA GLU A 124 4.04 12.13 -3.51
C GLU A 124 3.04 12.09 -2.35
N LEU A 125 1.89 11.41 -2.54
CA LEU A 125 0.92 11.17 -1.47
C LEU A 125 1.55 10.34 -0.35
N VAL A 126 2.31 9.29 -0.67
CA VAL A 126 2.98 8.44 0.32
C VAL A 126 4.02 9.24 1.11
N PHE A 127 4.88 10.00 0.46
CA PHE A 127 5.86 10.85 1.16
C PHE A 127 5.18 11.82 2.12
N HIS A 128 4.10 12.47 1.68
CA HIS A 128 3.30 13.33 2.55
C HIS A 128 2.71 12.59 3.75
N CYS A 129 2.16 11.40 3.54
CA CYS A 129 1.54 10.58 4.60
C CYS A 129 2.55 10.03 5.60
N GLU A 130 3.78 9.76 5.16
CA GLU A 130 4.87 9.30 6.03
C GLU A 130 5.62 10.49 6.68
N GLY A 131 5.32 11.73 6.28
CA GLY A 131 6.06 12.91 6.72
C GLY A 131 7.53 12.90 6.28
N LEU A 132 7.81 12.29 5.13
CA LEU A 132 9.15 12.15 4.57
C LEU A 132 9.40 13.25 3.53
N ASP A 133 10.60 13.81 3.56
CA ASP A 133 11.09 14.66 2.48
C ASP A 133 11.66 13.82 1.34
N ARG A 134 11.18 14.06 0.12
CA ARG A 134 11.57 13.29 -1.07
C ARG A 134 13.05 13.41 -1.39
N GLU A 135 13.63 14.60 -1.28
CA GLU A 135 15.04 14.82 -1.61
C GLU A 135 15.94 14.19 -0.55
N GLN A 136 15.55 14.23 0.73
CA GLN A 136 16.24 13.53 1.80
C GLN A 136 16.23 12.01 1.59
N VAL A 137 15.08 11.42 1.22
CA VAL A 137 15.00 9.99 0.90
C VAL A 137 15.90 9.64 -0.28
N LYS A 138 15.86 10.46 -1.35
CA LYS A 138 16.70 10.25 -2.53
C LYS A 138 18.19 10.31 -2.20
N GLN A 139 18.61 11.28 -1.39
CA GLN A 139 19.99 11.40 -0.94
C GLN A 139 20.40 10.18 -0.12
N THR A 140 19.57 9.78 0.85
CA THR A 140 19.83 8.63 1.71
C THR A 140 19.99 7.34 0.91
N VAL A 141 19.12 7.13 -0.09
CA VAL A 141 19.22 5.98 -1.00
C VAL A 141 20.51 6.07 -1.83
N SER A 142 20.84 7.25 -2.37
CA SER A 142 22.05 7.44 -3.18
C SER A 142 23.31 7.16 -2.37
N ASP A 143 23.44 7.73 -1.17
CA ASP A 143 24.56 7.50 -0.25
C ASP A 143 24.74 6.02 0.10
N TYR A 144 23.62 5.32 0.34
CA TYR A 144 23.64 3.88 0.61
C TYR A 144 24.15 3.08 -0.60
N LEU A 145 23.65 3.38 -1.81
CA LEU A 145 24.07 2.69 -3.04
C LEU A 145 25.55 2.99 -3.34
N GLU A 146 26.01 4.24 -3.16
CA GLU A 146 27.41 4.60 -3.35
C GLU A 146 28.32 3.86 -2.36
N THR A 147 27.93 3.80 -1.10
CA THR A 147 28.72 3.14 -0.05
C THR A 147 28.79 1.62 -0.22
N ASN A 148 27.73 0.98 -0.72
CA ASN A 148 27.57 -0.48 -0.67
C ASN A 148 27.59 -1.18 -2.03
N LEU A 149 27.37 -0.46 -3.13
CA LEU A 149 27.31 -1.05 -4.48
C LEU A 149 28.42 -0.56 -5.42
N LEU A 150 29.09 0.55 -5.12
CA LEU A 150 30.31 0.91 -5.85
C LEU A 150 31.45 0.08 -5.29
N TRP A 151 31.80 -0.99 -6.00
CA TRP A 151 33.03 -1.75 -5.80
C TRP A 151 34.24 -0.78 -5.92
N PRO A 152 35.30 -0.88 -5.09
CA PRO A 152 36.53 -0.14 -5.36
C PRO A 152 37.00 -0.51 -6.76
N ALA A 153 37.20 0.51 -7.60
CA ALA A 153 37.79 0.31 -8.92
C ALA A 153 39.25 -0.15 -8.71
N ASP A 154 39.50 -1.44 -8.96
CA ASP A 154 40.83 -2.00 -9.18
C ASP A 154 41.17 -1.97 -10.68
#